data_AF-A0A354TN86-F1
#
_entry.id   AF-A0A354TN86-F1
#
_cell.length_a   1.000
_cell.length_b   1.000
_cell.length_c   1.000
_cell.angle_alpha   90.00
_cell.angle_beta   90.00
_cell.angle_gamma   90.00
#
_symmetry.space_group_name_H-M   'P 1'
#
loop_
_entity.id
_entity.type
_entity.pdbx_description
1 polymer ?
#
loop_
_entity_poly.entity_id
_entity_poly.type
_entity_poly.pdbx_seq_one_letter_code
_entity_poly.pdbx_strand_id
1 'polypeptide(L)' 'MAKVTFLGAAQEVTGLCHLLESEATGRIILDCGMHQGGDAIKRIQKDNFDFDIQNLDAV' A
#
# COMPACT_ATOMS: atom_id res chain seq x y z
N MET A 1 14.48 7.22 12.52
CA MET A 1 13.78 8.14 11.58
C MET A 1 12.67 7.34 10.91
N ALA A 2 11.47 7.91 10.74
CA ALA A 2 10.37 7.21 10.08
C ALA A 2 10.37 7.49 8.57
N LYS A 3 10.05 6.48 7.77
CA LYS A 3 9.88 6.57 6.31
C LYS A 3 8.45 6.17 5.96
N VAL A 4 7.82 6.93 5.08
CA VAL A 4 6.50 6.62 4.51
C VAL A 4 6.66 6.40 3.01
N THR A 5 6.16 5.27 2.51
CA THR A 5 6.13 4.93 1.08
C THR A 5 4.68 4.93 0.61
N PHE A 6 4.38 5.68 -0.44
CA PHE A 6 3.06 5.75 -1.07
C PHE A 6 2.95 4.63 -2.10
N LEU A 7 2.02 3.69 -1.92
CA LEU A 7 1.84 2.51 -2.77
C LEU A 7 0.53 2.56 -3.59
N GLY A 8 -0.35 3.50 -3.28
CA GLY A 8 -1.52 3.85 -4.08
C GLY A 8 -2.23 5.08 -3.52
N ALA A 9 -3.32 5.52 -4.16
CA ALA A 9 -3.94 6.83 -3.91
C ALA A 9 -2.98 8.02 -4.07
N ALA A 10 -1.88 7.83 -4.81
CA ALA A 10 -0.93 8.88 -5.14
C ALA A 10 -1.44 9.63 -6.38
N GLN A 11 -2.00 10.83 -6.17
CA GLN A 11 -2.69 11.62 -7.22
C GLN A 11 -3.94 10.93 -7.80
N GLU A 12 -4.56 10.04 -7.05
CA GLU A 12 -5.81 9.37 -7.39
C GLU A 12 -6.65 9.12 -6.11
N VAL A 13 -7.92 8.74 -6.25
CA VAL A 13 -8.85 8.63 -5.11
C VAL A 13 -8.88 7.22 -4.50
N THR A 14 -8.52 6.20 -5.27
CA THR A 14 -8.71 4.78 -4.92
C THR A 14 -7.37 4.08 -4.76
N GLY A 15 -7.34 2.86 -4.19
CA GLY A 15 -6.07 2.13 -4.03
C GLY A 15 -5.22 2.60 -2.83
N LEU A 16 -5.82 3.27 -1.84
CA LEU A 16 -5.10 3.83 -0.70
C LEU A 16 -4.31 2.74 0.04
N CYS A 17 -2.99 2.84 -0.01
CA CYS A 17 -2.07 1.92 0.64
C CYS A 17 -0.74 2.65 0.89
N HIS A 18 -0.29 2.68 2.14
CA HIS A 18 0.98 3.29 2.52
C HIS A 18 1.77 2.36 3.42
N LEU A 19 3.08 2.28 3.21
CA LEU A 19 3.99 1.54 4.08
C LEU A 19 4.73 2.50 4.99
N LEU A 20 4.50 2.38 6.31
CA LEU A 20 5.24 3.07 7.35
C LEU A 20 6.35 2.16 7.88
N GLU A 21 7.59 2.64 7.81
CA GLU A 21 8.77 1.93 8.31
C GLU A 21 9.46 2.79 9.37
N SER A 22 9.61 2.28 10.59
CA SER A 22 10.44 2.90 11.63
C SER A 22 10.92 1.88 12.66
N GLU A 23 12.05 2.13 13.32
CA GLU A 23 12.55 1.26 14.39
C GLU A 23 11.58 1.14 15.58
N ALA A 24 10.74 2.16 15.83
CA ALA A 24 9.81 2.18 16.95
C ALA A 24 8.49 1.46 16.66
N THR A 25 8.10 1.36 15.37
CA THR A 25 6.81 0.80 14.94
C THR A 25 6.95 -0.47 14.12
N GLY A 26 8.16 -0.80 13.68
CA GLY A 26 8.37 -1.84 12.67
C GLY A 26 7.85 -1.42 11.30
N ARG A 27 7.26 -2.36 10.58
CA ARG A 27 6.75 -2.24 9.23
C ARG A 27 5.23 -2.42 9.23
N ILE A 28 4.51 -1.30 9.13
CA ILE A 28 3.05 -1.24 9.23
C ILE A 28 2.48 -0.72 7.92
N ILE A 29 1.35 -1.28 7.50
CA ILE A 29 0.55 -0.70 6.42
C ILE A 29 -0.52 0.21 6.99
N LEU A 30 -0.69 1.38 6.40
CA LEU A 30 -1.81 2.28 6.67
C LEU A 30 -2.78 2.15 5.50
N ASP A 31 -3.89 1.46 5.75
CA ASP A 31 -4.92 1.05 4.78
C ASP A 31 -4.46 0.09 3.68
N CYS A 32 -5.39 -0.73 3.19
CA CYS A 32 -5.17 -1.68 2.10
C CYS A 32 -6.35 -1.63 1.11
N GLY A 33 -6.60 -0.43 0.57
CA GLY A 33 -7.70 -0.16 -0.34
C GLY A 33 -7.46 -0.72 -1.74
N MET A 34 -8.52 -1.20 -2.38
CA MET A 34 -8.49 -1.67 -3.77
C MET A 34 -8.58 -0.49 -4.75
N HIS A 35 -7.89 -0.58 -5.90
CA HIS A 35 -8.08 0.34 -7.02
C HIS A 35 -9.49 0.18 -7.62
N GLN A 36 -10.17 1.28 -7.91
CA GLN A 36 -11.52 1.30 -8.48
C GLN A 36 -11.59 2.28 -9.67
N GLY A 37 -12.71 2.28 -10.38
CA GLY A 37 -12.91 3.13 -11.55
C GLY A 37 -12.66 2.42 -12.88
N GLY A 38 -12.39 3.20 -13.93
CA GLY A 38 -12.55 2.75 -15.32
C GLY A 38 -11.71 1.53 -15.73
N ASP A 39 -10.44 1.48 -15.32
CA ASP A 39 -9.50 0.41 -15.69
C ASP A 39 -9.18 -0.54 -14.53
N ALA A 40 -9.95 -0.51 -13.44
CA ALA A 40 -9.72 -1.31 -12.24
C ALA A 40 -9.55 -2.81 -12.54
N ILE A 41 -10.36 -3.38 -13.45
CA ILE A 41 -10.26 -4.79 -13.85
C ILE A 41 -8.92 -5.12 -14.51
N LYS A 42 -8.34 -4.19 -15.28
CA LYS A 42 -7.03 -4.39 -15.90
C LYS A 42 -5.89 -4.24 -14.89
N ARG A 43 -6.05 -3.35 -13.90
CA ARG A 43 -5.07 -3.14 -12.82
C ARG A 43 -5.02 -4.32 -11.88
N ILE A 44 -6.16 -4.84 -11.45
CA ILE A 44 -6.20 -5.94 -10.48
C ILE A 44 -5.55 -7.23 -11.00
N GLN A 45 -5.53 -7.44 -12.33
CA GLN A 45 -4.82 -8.56 -12.96
C GLN A 45 -3.29 -8.44 -12.85
N LYS A 46 -2.78 -7.24 -12.56
CA LYS A 46 -1.35 -6.91 -12.45
C LYS A 46 -0.96 -6.46 -11.04
N ASP A 47 -1.93 -6.24 -10.15
CA ASP A 47 -1.67 -5.77 -8.79
C ASP A 47 -0.91 -6.84 -8.01
N ASN A 48 0.31 -6.47 -7.64
CA ASN A 48 1.10 -7.15 -6.63
C ASN A 48 1.55 -6.09 -5.64
N PHE A 49 1.79 -6.50 -4.40
CA PHE A 49 2.40 -5.62 -3.43
C PHE A 49 3.89 -5.46 -3.73
N ASP A 50 4.37 -4.21 -3.82
CA ASP A 50 5.80 -3.88 -3.98
C ASP A 50 6.59 -4.00 -2.66
N PHE A 51 6.09 -4.82 -1.73
CA PHE A 51 6.69 -5.09 -0.44
C PHE A 51 6.39 -6.52 -0.01
N ASP A 52 7.25 -7.06 0.87
CA ASP A 52 7.04 -8.39 1.44
C ASP A 52 5.91 -8.38 2.48
N ILE A 53 4.81 -9.05 2.13
CA ILE A 53 3.63 -9.22 2.99
C ILE A 53 3.91 -10.09 4.23
N GLN A 54 4.91 -10.97 4.19
CA GLN A 54 5.25 -11.86 5.31
C GLN A 54 6.01 -11.13 6.41
N ASN A 55 6.57 -9.96 6.09
CA ASN A 55 7.35 -9.13 7.00
C ASN A 55 6.60 -7.85 7.43
N LEU A 56 5.26 -7.94 7.50
CA LEU A 56 4.43 -6.89 8.07
C LEU A 56 4.13 -7.19 9.53
N ASP A 57 4.23 -6.18 10.37
CA ASP A 57 3.88 -6.27 11.79
C ASP A 57 2.39 -6.01 12.03
N ALA A 58 1.79 -5.13 11.24
CA ALA A 58 0.37 -4.77 11.33
C ALA A 58 -0.16 -4.12 10.05
N VAL A 59 -1.50 -4.03 9.98
CA VAL A 59 -2.30 -3.21 9.07
C VAL A 59 -3.23 -2.35 9.92
#